data_AF-A0A432Z5Y3-F1
#
_entry.id   AF-A0A432Z5Y3-F1
#
_cell.length_a   1.000
_cell.length_b   1.000
_cell.length_c   1.000
_cell.angle_alpha   90.00
_cell.angle_beta   90.00
_cell.angle_gamma   90.00
#
_symmetry.space_group_name_H-M   'P 1'
#
loop_
_entity.id
_entity.type
_entity.pdbx_description
1 polymer ?
#
loop_
_entity_poly.entity_id
_entity_poly.type
_entity_poly.pdbx_seq_one_letter_code
_entity_poly.pdbx_strand_id
1 'polypeptide(L)'
;MTNETIILTLVSSVISGVLGVVISSIFYSRLEKRRIKLETARKMFGNKHAMSGKEFQESINEVMIVFSDSQEVIDLVQKLFDVVSTPQDARAPKAADEALIKLMKAICRSIGIKHKNLPDTYYLNFFTVPSNP
;
A
#
# COMPACT_ATOMS: atom_id res chain seq x y z
N MET A 1 -11.78 -55.45 -2.16
CA MET A 1 -11.45 -54.25 -1.36
C MET A 1 -11.91 -54.51 0.06
N THR A 2 -11.04 -54.32 1.05
CA THR A 2 -11.45 -54.44 2.46
C THR A 2 -12.10 -53.13 2.92
N ASN A 3 -13.03 -53.20 3.87
CA ASN A 3 -13.72 -52.02 4.42
C ASN A 3 -12.74 -50.97 4.94
N GLU A 4 -11.59 -51.41 5.46
CA GLU A 4 -10.49 -50.56 5.92
C GLU A 4 -9.91 -49.69 4.80
N THR A 5 -9.71 -50.25 3.59
CA THR A 5 -9.21 -49.48 2.44
C THR A 5 -10.21 -48.41 2.01
N ILE A 6 -11.51 -48.72 2.05
CA ILE A 6 -12.59 -47.77 1.71
C ILE A 6 -12.58 -46.60 2.70
N ILE A 7 -12.51 -46.89 4.01
CA ILE A 7 -12.48 -45.86 5.06
C ILE A 7 -11.23 -44.99 4.95
N LEU A 8 -10.05 -45.58 4.75
CA LEU A 8 -8.80 -44.84 4.55
C LEU A 8 -8.86 -43.90 3.34
N THR A 9 -9.39 -44.40 2.21
CA THR A 9 -9.52 -43.59 0.99
C THR A 9 -10.49 -42.42 1.22
N LEU A 10 -11.61 -42.68 1.90
CA LEU A 10 -12.59 -41.66 2.23
C LEU A 10 -11.99 -40.57 3.14
N VAL A 11 -11.32 -40.97 4.23
CA VAL A 11 -10.68 -40.04 5.18
C VAL A 11 -9.56 -39.24 4.50
N SER A 12 -8.74 -39.88 3.66
CA SER A 12 -7.66 -39.20 2.94
C SER A 12 -8.18 -38.13 1.98
N SER A 13 -9.27 -38.41 1.25
CA SER A 13 -9.87 -37.45 0.32
C SER A 13 -10.48 -36.25 1.05
N VAL A 14 -11.10 -36.46 2.21
CA VAL A 14 -11.62 -35.38 3.07
C VAL A 14 -10.47 -34.51 3.59
N ILE A 15 -9.41 -35.11 4.14
CA ILE A 15 -8.26 -34.36 4.66
C ILE A 15 -7.60 -33.53 3.55
N SER A 16 -7.43 -34.12 2.35
CA SER A 16 -6.88 -33.39 1.20
C SER A 16 -7.76 -32.21 0.79
N GLY A 17 -9.09 -32.37 0.80
CA GLY A 17 -10.02 -31.29 0.51
C GLY A 17 -9.92 -30.15 1.53
N VAL A 18 -9.89 -30.48 2.82
CA VAL A 18 -9.79 -29.48 3.91
C VAL A 18 -8.47 -28.71 3.82
N LEU A 19 -7.34 -29.41 3.62
CA LEU A 19 -6.03 -28.76 3.45
C LEU A 19 -6.02 -27.81 2.25
N GLY A 20 -6.61 -28.22 1.12
CA GLY A 20 -6.74 -27.37 -0.07
C GLY A 20 -7.50 -26.08 0.21
N VAL A 21 -8.61 -26.15 0.96
CA VAL A 21 -9.41 -24.99 1.34
C VAL A 21 -8.63 -24.05 2.28
N VAL A 22 -7.94 -24.60 3.29
CA VAL A 22 -7.16 -23.80 4.24
C VAL A 22 -6.02 -23.05 3.55
N ILE A 23 -5.23 -23.74 2.72
CA ILE A 23 -4.13 -23.13 1.97
C ILE A 23 -4.66 -22.04 1.03
N SER A 24 -5.75 -22.35 0.31
CA SER A 24 -6.37 -21.39 -0.60
C SER A 24 -6.86 -20.14 0.15
N SER A 25 -7.54 -20.32 1.29
CA SER A 25 -8.04 -19.23 2.11
C SER A 25 -6.91 -18.28 2.55
N ILE A 26 -5.80 -18.83 3.05
CA ILE A 26 -4.63 -18.03 3.45
C ILE A 26 -4.05 -17.26 2.25
N PHE A 27 -3.95 -17.90 1.09
CA PHE A 27 -3.42 -17.26 -0.12
C PHE A 27 -4.33 -16.11 -0.58
N TYR A 28 -5.65 -16.34 -0.64
CA TYR A 28 -6.63 -15.34 -1.04
C TYR A 28 -6.63 -14.14 -0.09
N SER A 29 -6.63 -14.36 1.23
CA SER A 29 -6.59 -13.25 2.19
C SER A 29 -5.32 -12.41 2.05
N ARG A 30 -4.17 -13.01 1.74
CA ARG A 30 -2.94 -12.25 1.47
C ARG A 30 -3.02 -11.46 0.17
N LEU A 31 -3.61 -12.04 -0.87
CA LEU A 31 -3.77 -11.40 -2.17
C LEU A 31 -4.73 -10.21 -2.09
N GLU A 32 -5.82 -10.36 -1.35
CA GLU A 32 -6.81 -9.31 -1.13
C GLU A 32 -6.22 -8.12 -0.36
N LYS A 33 -5.48 -8.37 0.73
CA LYS A 33 -4.75 -7.31 1.44
C LYS A 33 -3.78 -6.56 0.53
N ARG A 34 -3.04 -7.28 -0.32
CA ARG A 34 -2.13 -6.66 -1.29
C ARG A 34 -2.88 -5.85 -2.34
N ARG A 35 -4.05 -6.31 -2.78
CA ARG A 35 -4.91 -5.61 -3.73
C ARG A 35 -5.41 -4.28 -3.16
N ILE A 36 -5.89 -4.26 -1.91
CA ILE A 36 -6.34 -3.04 -1.24
C ILE A 36 -5.18 -2.04 -1.14
N LYS A 37 -4.00 -2.48 -0.69
CA LYS A 37 -2.78 -1.63 -0.64
C LYS A 37 -2.43 -1.03 -2.01
N LEU A 38 -2.52 -1.82 -3.08
CA LEU A 38 -2.29 -1.36 -4.46
C LEU A 38 -3.31 -0.32 -4.91
N GLU A 39 -4.57 -0.50 -4.53
CA GLU A 39 -5.66 0.41 -4.88
C GLU A 39 -5.51 1.75 -4.17
N THR A 40 -5.26 1.75 -2.86
CA THR A 40 -4.96 2.97 -2.09
C THR A 40 -3.75 3.70 -2.65
N ALA A 41 -2.67 2.96 -2.96
CA ALA A 41 -1.49 3.54 -3.60
C ALA A 41 -1.83 4.15 -4.97
N ARG A 42 -2.58 3.45 -5.81
CA ARG A 42 -3.00 3.96 -7.12
C ARG A 42 -3.82 5.25 -6.98
N LYS A 43 -4.76 5.32 -6.04
CA LYS A 43 -5.57 6.52 -5.76
C LYS A 43 -4.68 7.69 -5.37
N MET A 44 -3.71 7.46 -4.47
CA MET A 44 -2.75 8.47 -4.04
C MET A 44 -1.84 8.95 -5.18
N PHE A 45 -1.20 8.03 -5.92
CA PHE A 45 -0.29 8.36 -7.01
C PHE A 45 -1.00 9.00 -8.21
N GLY A 46 -2.25 8.61 -8.50
CA GLY A 46 -3.05 9.20 -9.58
C GLY A 46 -3.46 10.64 -9.28
N ASN A 47 -3.79 10.93 -8.01
CA ASN A 47 -4.24 12.24 -7.57
C ASN A 47 -3.12 13.16 -7.06
N LYS A 48 -1.85 12.78 -7.26
CA LYS A 48 -0.70 13.61 -6.86
C LYS A 48 -0.67 15.01 -7.48
N HIS A 49 -1.37 15.21 -8.61
CA HIS A 49 -1.49 16.50 -9.30
C HIS A 49 -2.34 17.51 -8.52
N ALA A 50 -3.23 17.02 -7.66
CA ALA A 50 -4.13 17.82 -6.82
C ALA A 50 -3.95 17.41 -5.35
N MET A 51 -2.81 17.76 -4.76
CA MET A 51 -2.50 17.41 -3.35
C MET A 51 -3.49 18.00 -2.34
N SER A 52 -4.12 19.14 -2.67
CA SER A 52 -5.22 19.72 -1.86
C SER A 52 -6.60 19.16 -2.22
N GLY A 53 -6.67 18.24 -3.20
CA GLY A 53 -7.89 17.62 -3.65
C GLY A 53 -8.40 16.58 -2.65
N LYS A 54 -9.72 16.45 -2.56
CA LYS A 54 -10.41 15.49 -1.70
C LYS A 54 -9.90 14.06 -1.87
N GLU A 55 -9.69 13.63 -3.12
CA GLU A 55 -9.27 12.26 -3.42
C GLU A 55 -7.86 11.92 -2.91
N PHE A 56 -6.94 12.90 -2.94
CA PHE A 56 -5.59 12.73 -2.40
C PHE A 56 -5.64 12.67 -0.87
N GLN A 57 -6.35 13.59 -0.22
CA GLN A 57 -6.50 13.61 1.24
C GLN A 57 -7.15 12.33 1.77
N GLU A 58 -8.21 11.86 1.11
CA GLU A 58 -8.84 10.58 1.44
C GLU A 58 -7.85 9.42 1.34
N SER A 59 -7.05 9.36 0.27
CA SER A 59 -6.08 8.29 0.08
C SER A 59 -4.99 8.28 1.17
N ILE A 60 -4.53 9.45 1.62
CA ILE A 60 -3.54 9.56 2.71
C ILE A 60 -4.14 9.09 4.04
N ASN A 61 -5.39 9.47 4.34
CA ASN A 61 -6.07 9.01 5.55
C ASN A 61 -6.27 7.49 5.55
N GLU A 62 -6.57 6.93 4.38
CA GLU A 62 -6.76 5.49 4.18
C GLU A 62 -5.44 4.71 4.38
N VAL A 63 -4.28 5.29 4.04
CA VAL A 63 -2.96 4.65 4.23
C VAL A 63 -2.73 4.21 5.68
N MET A 64 -3.18 4.97 6.68
CA MET A 64 -3.01 4.59 8.09
C MET A 64 -3.69 3.27 8.44
N ILE A 65 -4.85 3.00 7.84
CA ILE A 65 -5.62 1.78 8.12
C ILE A 65 -5.09 0.63 7.26
N VAL A 66 -4.88 0.87 5.97
CA VAL A 66 -4.52 -0.15 4.97
C VAL A 66 -3.07 -0.65 5.15
N PHE A 67 -2.18 0.19 5.69
CA PHE A 67 -0.77 -0.16 5.97
C PHE A 67 -0.49 -0.30 7.46
N SER A 68 -1.52 -0.56 8.28
CA SER A 68 -1.39 -0.78 9.73
C SER A 68 -0.46 -1.95 10.11
N ASP A 69 -0.23 -2.90 9.19
CA ASP A 69 0.72 -4.01 9.35
C ASP A 69 2.18 -3.62 9.01
N SER A 70 2.42 -2.38 8.57
CA SER A 70 3.72 -1.89 8.10
C SER A 70 4.19 -0.71 8.96
N GLN A 71 4.94 -1.00 10.02
CA GLN A 71 5.44 0.02 10.94
C GLN A 71 6.23 1.13 10.24
N GLU A 72 7.05 0.79 9.23
CA GLU A 72 7.79 1.78 8.42
C GLU A 72 6.87 2.82 7.78
N VAL A 73 5.70 2.40 7.27
CA VAL A 73 4.73 3.31 6.64
C VAL A 73 4.06 4.17 7.70
N ILE A 74 3.62 3.57 8.81
CA ILE A 74 2.95 4.29 9.91
C ILE A 74 3.86 5.37 10.51
N ASP A 75 5.13 5.06 10.76
CA ASP A 75 6.12 6.01 11.28
C ASP A 75 6.33 7.20 10.32
N LEU A 76 6.26 6.93 9.01
CA LEU A 76 6.39 7.97 7.99
C LEU A 76 5.12 8.80 7.82
N VAL A 77 3.93 8.22 8.01
CA VAL A 77 2.69 8.99 8.06
C VAL A 77 2.69 9.92 9.25
N GLN A 78 3.12 9.45 10.43
CA GLN A 78 3.24 10.30 11.62
C GLN A 78 4.20 11.46 11.37
N LYS A 79 5.39 11.18 10.79
CA LYS A 79 6.35 12.23 10.41
C LYS A 79 5.76 13.23 9.42
N LEU A 80 4.99 12.76 8.43
CA LEU A 80 4.35 13.66 7.49
C LEU A 80 3.33 14.56 8.21
N PHE A 81 2.52 13.99 9.11
CA PHE A 81 1.55 14.71 9.91
C PHE A 81 2.22 15.79 10.78
N ASP A 82 3.26 15.42 11.54
CA ASP A 82 4.00 16.35 12.41
C ASP A 82 4.55 17.55 11.62
N VAL A 83 5.14 17.28 10.45
CA VAL A 83 5.74 18.32 9.60
C VAL A 83 4.65 19.20 8.98
N VAL A 84 3.47 18.67 8.65
CA VAL A 84 2.33 19.46 8.13
C VAL A 84 1.62 20.25 9.23
N SER A 85 1.58 19.74 10.46
CA SER A 85 1.01 20.44 11.62
C SER A 85 1.91 21.56 12.15
N THR A 86 3.19 21.57 11.80
CA THR A 86 4.12 22.64 12.17
C THR A 86 3.86 23.90 11.34
N PRO A 87 3.79 25.10 11.96
CA PRO A 87 3.63 26.36 11.23
C PRO A 87 4.69 26.55 10.15
N GLN A 88 4.31 27.13 9.00
CA GLN A 88 5.21 27.34 7.86
C GLN A 88 6.49 28.10 8.24
N ASP A 89 6.41 29.03 9.18
CA ASP A 89 7.53 29.87 9.63
C ASP A 89 8.63 29.08 10.38
N ALA A 90 8.27 27.93 10.96
CA ALA A 90 9.20 27.05 11.67
C ALA A 90 9.64 25.83 10.83
N ARG A 91 9.14 25.73 9.59
CA ARG A 91 9.32 24.56 8.72
C ARG A 91 10.43 24.83 7.70
N ALA A 92 11.31 23.86 7.49
CA ALA A 92 12.24 23.94 6.36
C ALA A 92 11.43 23.89 5.04
N PRO A 93 11.80 24.71 4.02
CA PRO A 93 10.97 24.98 2.85
C PRO A 93 10.63 23.75 1.98
N LYS A 94 11.33 22.62 2.16
CA LYS A 94 11.11 21.36 1.43
C LYS A 94 10.78 20.16 2.34
N ALA A 95 10.62 20.38 3.65
CA ALA A 95 10.40 19.28 4.58
C ALA A 95 9.10 18.50 4.33
N ALA A 96 8.05 19.19 3.81
CA ALA A 96 6.80 18.55 3.38
C ALA A 96 7.02 17.54 2.27
N ASP A 97 7.67 18.01 1.23
CA ASP A 97 7.89 17.29 -0.01
C ASP A 97 8.79 16.08 0.23
N GLU A 98 9.84 16.25 1.03
CA GLU A 98 10.72 15.15 1.42
C GLU A 98 10.01 14.10 2.25
N ALA A 99 9.18 14.50 3.21
CA ALA A 99 8.39 13.57 4.02
C ALA A 99 7.39 12.79 3.16
N LEU A 100 6.75 13.48 2.21
CA LEU A 100 5.81 12.87 1.27
C LEU A 100 6.52 11.87 0.32
N ILE A 101 7.67 12.24 -0.26
CA ILE A 101 8.46 11.32 -1.10
C ILE A 101 8.86 10.08 -0.32
N LYS A 102 9.32 10.24 0.93
CA LYS A 102 9.70 9.12 1.80
C LYS A 102 8.50 8.19 2.05
N LEU A 103 7.33 8.75 2.35
CA LEU A 103 6.09 7.99 2.51
C LEU A 103 5.73 7.21 1.22
N MET A 104 5.73 7.89 0.07
CA MET A 104 5.42 7.26 -1.22
C MET A 104 6.38 6.10 -1.54
N LYS A 105 7.68 6.25 -1.27
CA LYS A 105 8.67 5.19 -1.43
C LYS A 105 8.44 4.02 -0.48
N ALA A 106 8.12 4.29 0.79
CA ALA A 106 7.82 3.24 1.77
C ALA A 106 6.57 2.44 1.41
N ILE A 107 5.52 3.10 0.91
CA ILE A 107 4.33 2.45 0.34
C ILE A 107 4.73 1.51 -0.81
N CYS A 108 5.58 1.98 -1.74
CA CYS A 108 6.09 1.12 -2.81
C CYS A 108 6.87 -0.10 -2.27
N ARG A 109 7.69 0.06 -1.22
CA ARG A 109 8.40 -1.06 -0.57
C ARG A 109 7.43 -2.06 0.04
N SER A 110 6.45 -1.58 0.81
CA SER A 110 5.46 -2.40 1.50
C SER A 110 4.63 -3.26 0.53
N ILE A 111 4.33 -2.75 -0.67
CA ILE A 111 3.60 -3.47 -1.72
C ILE A 111 4.51 -4.43 -2.53
N GLY A 112 5.82 -4.21 -2.48
CA GLY A 112 6.80 -4.89 -3.32
C GLY A 112 6.91 -4.34 -4.75
N ILE A 113 6.58 -3.06 -4.96
CA ILE A 113 6.79 -2.37 -6.23
C ILE A 113 8.26 -1.94 -6.34
N LYS A 114 8.96 -2.41 -7.38
CA LYS A 114 10.35 -2.03 -7.65
C LYS A 114 10.40 -0.58 -8.14
N HIS A 115 10.98 0.30 -7.33
CA HIS A 115 11.06 1.75 -7.61
C HIS A 115 12.50 2.30 -7.52
N LYS A 116 13.51 1.43 -7.42
CA LYS A 116 14.92 1.82 -7.20
C LYS A 116 15.52 2.75 -8.27
N ASN A 117 14.93 2.80 -9.46
CA ASN A 117 15.47 3.57 -10.59
C ASN A 117 14.67 4.84 -10.88
N LEU A 118 13.70 5.22 -10.03
CA LEU A 118 12.87 6.40 -10.26
C LEU A 118 13.46 7.63 -9.56
N PRO A 119 13.71 8.73 -10.29
CA PRO A 119 14.07 10.02 -9.71
C PRO A 119 13.03 10.53 -8.71
N ASP A 120 13.51 11.12 -7.62
CA ASP A 120 12.69 11.71 -6.56
C ASP A 120 11.76 12.83 -7.10
N THR A 121 12.21 13.53 -8.14
CA THR A 121 11.44 14.57 -8.82
C THR A 121 10.15 14.05 -9.46
N TYR A 122 10.08 12.78 -9.88
CA TYR A 122 8.86 12.20 -10.47
C TYR A 122 7.77 11.87 -9.45
N TYR A 123 8.09 11.89 -8.15
CA TYR A 123 7.09 11.70 -7.11
C TYR A 123 6.26 12.96 -6.88
N LEU A 124 6.88 14.13 -7.02
CA LEU A 124 6.22 15.44 -6.86
C LEU A 124 5.71 15.98 -8.20
N ASN A 125 6.54 15.92 -9.25
CA ASN A 125 6.17 16.43 -10.55
C ASN A 125 5.17 15.47 -11.22
N PHE A 126 4.13 16.04 -11.79
CA PHE A 126 3.12 15.35 -12.58
C PHE A 126 3.25 15.76 -14.04
N PHE A 127 2.84 14.88 -14.94
CA PHE A 127 2.89 15.15 -16.38
C PHE A 127 1.79 16.14 -16.73
N THR A 128 2.15 17.42 -16.84
CA THR A 128 1.32 18.45 -17.47
C THR A 128 1.90 18.79 -18.82
N VAL A 129 1.02 19.05 -19.79
CA VAL A 129 1.43 19.78 -21.00
C VAL A 129 1.67 21.22 -20.54
N PRO A 130 2.84 21.82 -20.78
CA PRO A 130 3.05 23.22 -20.46
C PRO A 130 1.97 24.03 -21.19
N SER A 131 1.17 24.79 -20.43
CA SER A 131 0.29 25.78 -21.04
C SER A 131 1.19 26.77 -21.76
N ASN A 132 1.11 26.81 -23.09
CA ASN A 132 1.79 27.85 -23.86
C ASN A 132 1.36 29.21 -23.29
N PRO A 133 2.32 30.13 -23.06
CA PRO A 133 2.02 31.47 -22.55
C PRO A 133 1.11 32.27 -23.49
#